data_AF-A0A9D8J294-F1
#
_entry.id   AF-A0A9D8J294-F1
#
_cell.length_a   1.000
_cell.length_b   1.000
_cell.length_c   1.000
_cell.angle_alpha   90.00
_cell.angle_beta   90.00
_cell.angle_gamma   90.00
#
_symmetry.space_group_name_H-M   'P 1'
#
loop_
_entity.id
_entity.type
_entity.pdbx_description
1 polymer ?
#
loop_
_entity_poly.entity_id
_entity_poly.type
_entity_poly.pdbx_seq_one_letter_code
_entity_poly.pdbx_strand_id
1 'polypeptide(L)'
;KMLKDAKADIMLSGGRSQFVALKAKMPWLDINQERHHAYMGYVGMVALVREIDKALSNPVWEQVRKKAPWEETSWEEVADAAIAAEAAALAADPVRKAEKRRATTVCQCAGVARGTIEDAIVAGALTTVDAISKQTQAGTGCGSCIGKLDKILQTQDHWNPEAAAAVAQSQQAA
;
A
#
# COMPACT_ATOMS: atom_id res chain seq x y z
N LYS A 1 -19.33 24.68 9.39
CA LYS A 1 -19.26 25.52 8.19
C LYS A 1 -18.39 26.76 8.48
N MET A 2 -18.83 27.72 9.30
CA MET A 2 -18.05 28.94 9.62
C MET A 2 -16.60 28.74 10.12
N LEU A 3 -16.31 27.76 10.98
CA LEU A 3 -14.94 27.46 11.44
C LEU A 3 -14.11 26.64 10.44
N LYS A 4 -14.76 25.80 9.62
CA LYS A 4 -14.10 24.97 8.61
C LYS A 4 -13.68 25.80 7.38
N ASP A 5 -14.46 26.83 7.08
CA ASP A 5 -14.24 27.76 5.96
C ASP A 5 -13.47 29.03 6.42
N ALA A 6 -12.95 29.02 7.65
CA ALA A 6 -12.05 30.02 8.25
C ALA A 6 -12.38 31.51 7.99
N LYS A 7 -13.64 31.92 8.21
CA LYS A 7 -14.01 33.36 8.11
C LYS A 7 -13.69 34.19 9.37
N ALA A 8 -13.24 33.55 10.44
CA ALA A 8 -12.89 34.20 11.70
C ALA A 8 -11.51 33.72 12.13
N ASP A 9 -10.73 34.59 12.79
CA ASP A 9 -9.33 34.31 13.15
C ASP A 9 -9.16 33.71 14.55
N ILE A 10 -10.16 33.90 15.43
CA ILE A 10 -10.15 33.41 16.82
C ILE A 10 -11.56 33.04 17.28
N MET A 11 -11.66 32.01 18.12
CA MET A 11 -12.89 31.64 18.80
C MET A 11 -12.85 32.05 20.27
N LEU A 12 -13.76 32.92 20.68
CA LEU A 12 -13.97 33.31 22.07
C LEU A 12 -15.17 32.52 22.62
N SER A 13 -14.94 31.56 23.53
CA SER A 13 -16.02 30.76 24.11
C SER A 13 -15.62 30.19 25.48
N GLY A 14 -16.51 29.42 26.12
CA GLY A 14 -16.16 28.63 27.31
C GLY A 14 -15.49 27.29 26.99
N GLY A 15 -14.93 26.64 28.03
CA GLY A 15 -14.08 25.45 27.90
C GLY A 15 -14.71 24.23 27.19
N ARG A 16 -16.03 24.07 27.24
CA ARG A 16 -16.74 22.98 26.53
C ARG A 16 -16.52 22.98 25.02
N SER A 17 -16.16 24.12 24.43
CA SER A 17 -15.94 24.27 22.99
C SER A 17 -14.47 24.44 22.60
N GLN A 18 -13.54 24.40 23.57
CA GLN A 18 -12.11 24.55 23.32
C GLN A 18 -11.59 23.57 22.25
N PHE A 19 -11.87 22.27 22.43
CA PHE A 19 -11.37 21.24 21.51
C PHE A 19 -12.01 21.29 20.12
N VAL A 20 -13.19 21.91 19.99
CA VAL A 20 -13.82 22.11 18.68
C VAL A 20 -13.00 23.11 17.87
N ALA A 21 -12.57 24.22 18.50
CA ALA A 21 -11.69 25.21 17.86
C ALA A 21 -10.32 24.60 17.52
N LEU A 22 -9.68 23.92 18.48
CA LEU A 22 -8.33 23.38 18.29
C LEU A 22 -8.28 22.28 17.22
N LYS A 23 -9.29 21.40 17.14
CA LYS A 23 -9.38 20.40 16.04
C LYS A 23 -9.62 21.03 14.68
N ALA A 24 -10.22 22.22 14.65
CA ALA A 24 -10.33 23.03 13.44
C ALA A 24 -9.06 23.86 13.15
N LYS A 25 -7.97 23.69 13.93
CA LYS A 25 -6.71 24.44 13.81
C LYS A 25 -6.91 25.96 14.00
N MET A 26 -7.86 26.32 14.86
CA MET A 26 -8.26 27.69 15.17
C MET A 26 -7.83 28.12 16.58
N PRO A 27 -7.25 29.31 16.75
CA PRO A 27 -7.03 29.94 18.05
C PRO A 27 -8.29 30.00 18.90
N TRP A 28 -8.13 29.79 20.20
CA TRP A 28 -9.21 29.78 21.17
C TRP A 28 -8.83 30.54 22.43
N LEU A 29 -9.77 31.30 22.98
CA LEU A 29 -9.59 32.00 24.24
C LEU A 29 -10.82 31.82 25.15
N ASP A 30 -10.55 31.47 26.41
CA ASP A 30 -11.60 31.29 27.42
C ASP A 30 -12.17 32.63 27.87
N ILE A 31 -13.48 32.81 27.70
CA ILE A 31 -14.24 33.97 28.20
C ILE A 31 -15.20 33.61 29.34
N ASN A 32 -15.14 32.37 29.87
CA ASN A 32 -16.03 31.93 30.94
C ASN A 32 -15.79 32.69 32.27
N GLN A 33 -16.76 32.62 33.17
CA GLN A 33 -16.70 33.30 34.47
C GLN A 33 -15.63 32.69 35.40
N GLU A 34 -15.37 31.38 35.30
CA GLU A 34 -14.38 30.65 36.10
C GLU A 34 -12.96 30.63 35.49
N ARG A 35 -12.69 31.51 34.53
CA ARG A 35 -11.40 31.58 33.83
C ARG A 35 -10.24 31.99 34.75
N HIS A 36 -9.03 31.61 34.36
CA HIS A 36 -7.80 31.93 35.10
C HIS A 36 -7.40 33.42 35.06
N HIS A 37 -7.76 34.15 34.00
CA HIS A 37 -7.37 35.55 33.84
C HIS A 37 -8.56 36.51 34.00
N ALA A 38 -8.48 37.42 34.97
CA ALA A 38 -9.50 38.46 35.14
C ALA A 38 -9.41 39.48 33.99
N TYR A 39 -10.54 39.71 33.32
CA TYR A 39 -10.64 40.63 32.17
C TYR A 39 -11.48 41.88 32.44
N MET A 40 -11.99 42.04 33.66
CA MET A 40 -12.85 43.17 34.01
C MET A 40 -12.05 44.45 34.28
N GLY A 41 -12.61 45.60 33.90
CA GLY A 41 -12.02 46.92 34.12
C GLY A 41 -10.82 47.21 33.20
N TYR A 42 -10.21 48.39 33.37
CA TYR A 42 -9.12 48.85 32.50
C TYR A 42 -7.91 47.89 32.49
N VAL A 43 -7.50 47.43 33.68
CA VAL A 43 -6.40 46.47 33.81
C VAL A 43 -6.75 45.13 33.17
N GLY A 44 -7.99 44.68 33.35
CA GLY A 44 -8.47 43.44 32.74
C GLY A 44 -8.57 43.51 31.23
N MET A 45 -8.91 44.66 30.64
CA MET A 45 -8.90 44.85 29.19
C MET A 45 -7.48 44.70 28.61
N VAL A 46 -6.46 45.23 29.30
CA VAL A 46 -5.06 45.03 28.92
C VAL A 46 -4.67 43.55 29.00
N ALA A 47 -5.14 42.84 30.02
CA ALA A 47 -4.92 41.39 30.13
C ALA A 47 -5.61 40.61 28.99
N LEU A 48 -6.85 40.96 28.65
CA LEU A 48 -7.59 40.35 27.54
C LEU A 48 -6.82 40.50 26.22
N VAL A 49 -6.36 41.71 25.90
CA VAL A 49 -5.59 41.97 24.68
C VAL A 49 -4.29 41.16 24.65
N ARG A 50 -3.60 41.01 25.78
CA ARG A 50 -2.39 40.16 25.87
C ARG A 50 -2.70 38.69 25.63
N GLU A 51 -3.80 38.16 26.15
CA GLU A 51 -4.17 36.76 25.92
C GLU A 51 -4.67 36.51 24.49
N ILE A 52 -5.35 37.48 23.87
CA ILE A 52 -5.69 37.44 22.44
C ILE A 52 -4.41 37.39 21.59
N ASP A 53 -3.44 38.26 21.88
CA ASP A 53 -2.16 38.29 21.17
C ASP A 53 -1.46 36.94 21.27
N LYS A 54 -1.27 36.39 22.48
CA LYS A 54 -0.66 35.07 22.68
C LYS A 54 -1.37 33.94 21.93
N ALA A 55 -2.71 33.96 21.89
CA ALA A 55 -3.49 32.95 21.21
C ALA A 55 -3.30 33.02 19.68
N LEU A 56 -3.27 34.24 19.11
CA LEU A 56 -3.12 34.47 17.69
C LEU A 56 -1.68 34.27 17.20
N SER A 57 -0.70 34.81 17.92
CA SER A 57 0.72 34.86 17.52
C SER A 57 1.49 33.58 17.85
N ASN A 58 0.83 32.55 18.38
CA ASN A 58 1.49 31.30 18.75
C ASN A 58 2.10 30.60 17.52
N PRO A 59 3.42 30.31 17.50
CA PRO A 59 4.09 29.68 16.36
C PRO A 59 3.62 28.24 16.09
N VAL A 60 2.87 27.62 17.02
CA VAL A 60 2.27 26.30 16.80
C VAL A 60 1.36 26.27 15.57
N TRP A 61 0.73 27.40 15.21
CA TRP A 61 -0.19 27.50 14.09
C TRP A 61 0.48 27.23 12.74
N GLU A 62 1.73 27.65 12.58
CA GLU A 62 2.51 27.34 11.37
C GLU A 62 2.75 25.84 11.22
N GLN A 63 2.94 25.12 12.34
CA GLN A 63 3.20 23.69 12.31
C GLN A 63 1.93 22.89 12.04
N VAL A 64 0.83 23.17 12.77
CA VAL A 64 -0.39 22.36 12.67
C VAL A 64 -1.17 22.62 11.38
N ARG A 65 -0.97 23.77 10.73
CA ARG A 65 -1.61 24.11 9.44
C ARG A 65 -0.85 23.58 8.22
N LYS A 66 0.40 23.12 8.38
CA LYS A 66 1.11 22.41 7.30
C LYS A 66 0.31 21.17 6.89
N LYS A 67 0.39 20.87 5.60
CA LYS A 67 -0.07 19.62 5.04
C LYS A 67 0.70 18.49 5.72
N ALA A 68 0.03 17.37 6.01
CA ALA A 68 0.76 16.28 6.64
C ALA A 68 1.74 15.67 5.62
N PRO A 69 2.93 15.21 6.04
CA PRO A 69 3.93 14.66 5.11
C PRO A 69 3.38 13.49 4.26
N TRP A 70 2.48 12.69 4.82
CA TRP A 70 1.83 11.57 4.14
C TRP A 70 0.65 11.97 3.24
N GLU A 71 0.26 13.25 3.21
CA GLU A 71 -0.72 13.76 2.25
C GLU A 71 -0.01 14.34 1.01
N GLU A 72 1.30 14.61 1.05
CA GLU A 72 2.07 15.12 -0.10
C GLU A 72 2.22 14.09 -1.21
N THR A 73 2.40 12.82 -0.84
CA THR A 73 2.38 11.69 -1.74
C THR A 73 1.60 10.58 -1.06
N SER A 74 0.56 10.08 -1.72
CA SER A 74 -0.23 9.00 -1.13
C SER A 74 0.59 7.71 -1.14
N TRP A 75 0.32 6.81 -0.19
CA TRP A 75 0.92 5.48 -0.20
C TRP A 75 0.58 4.72 -1.49
N GLU A 76 -0.57 5.02 -2.11
CA GLU A 76 -1.00 4.47 -3.40
C GLU A 76 -0.07 4.95 -4.51
N GLU A 77 0.21 6.25 -4.60
CA GLU A 77 1.13 6.83 -5.59
C GLU A 77 2.55 6.26 -5.44
N VAL A 78 3.03 6.10 -4.19
CA VAL A 78 4.34 5.49 -3.93
C VAL A 78 4.36 4.02 -4.35
N ALA A 79 3.31 3.26 -4.01
CA ALA A 79 3.21 1.85 -4.35
C ALA A 79 3.12 1.63 -5.87
N ASP A 80 2.29 2.41 -6.55
CA ASP A 80 2.12 2.34 -8.01
C ASP A 80 3.42 2.68 -8.74
N ALA A 81 4.13 3.72 -8.30
CA ALA A 81 5.44 4.07 -8.84
C ALA A 81 6.47 2.94 -8.64
N ALA A 82 6.48 2.29 -7.47
CA ALA A 82 7.37 1.17 -7.19
C ALA A 82 7.05 -0.07 -8.04
N ILE A 83 5.76 -0.41 -8.18
CA ILE A 83 5.29 -1.51 -9.03
C ILE A 83 5.66 -1.26 -10.49
N ALA A 84 5.44 -0.03 -10.99
CA ALA A 84 5.79 0.35 -12.36
C ALA A 84 7.31 0.25 -12.60
N ALA A 85 8.12 0.72 -11.65
CA ALA A 85 9.58 0.61 -11.73
C ALA A 85 10.06 -0.86 -11.74
N GLU A 86 9.47 -1.71 -10.89
CA GLU A 86 9.80 -3.14 -10.89
C GLU A 86 9.36 -3.83 -12.19
N ALA A 87 8.16 -3.53 -12.70
CA ALA A 87 7.68 -4.06 -13.96
C ALA A 87 8.58 -3.65 -15.13
N ALA A 88 9.01 -2.38 -15.18
CA ALA A 88 9.95 -1.88 -16.18
C ALA A 88 11.31 -2.60 -16.10
N ALA A 89 11.83 -2.80 -14.88
CA ALA A 89 13.08 -3.54 -14.67
C ALA A 89 12.98 -5.01 -15.13
N LEU A 90 11.86 -5.69 -14.85
CA LEU A 90 11.61 -7.05 -15.31
C LEU A 90 11.34 -7.13 -16.82
N ALA A 91 10.81 -6.08 -17.44
CA ALA A 91 10.64 -6.01 -18.89
C ALA A 91 11.99 -5.84 -19.61
N ALA A 92 12.91 -5.08 -19.02
CA ALA A 92 14.25 -4.85 -19.57
C ALA A 92 15.19 -6.07 -19.46
N ASP A 93 14.94 -6.98 -18.52
CA ASP A 93 15.78 -8.15 -18.26
C ASP A 93 14.97 -9.46 -18.31
N PRO A 94 14.95 -10.15 -19.48
CA PRO A 94 14.26 -11.43 -19.64
C PRO A 94 14.81 -12.56 -18.75
N VAL A 95 16.10 -12.53 -18.40
CA VAL A 95 16.73 -13.56 -17.55
C VAL A 95 16.22 -13.41 -16.14
N ARG A 96 16.29 -12.20 -15.57
CA ARG A 96 15.73 -11.90 -14.25
C ARG A 96 14.23 -12.16 -14.17
N LYS A 97 13.49 -11.88 -15.26
CA LYS A 97 12.07 -12.22 -15.37
C LYS A 97 11.83 -13.73 -15.27
N ALA A 98 12.65 -14.54 -15.95
CA ALA A 98 12.58 -15.99 -15.88
C ALA A 98 12.97 -16.52 -14.49
N GLU A 99 14.03 -16.00 -13.88
CA GLU A 99 14.45 -16.36 -12.51
C GLU A 99 13.34 -16.09 -11.49
N LYS A 100 12.75 -14.89 -11.51
CA LYS A 100 11.63 -14.53 -10.61
C LYS A 100 10.42 -15.44 -10.81
N ARG A 101 10.08 -15.77 -12.06
CA ARG A 101 9.03 -16.74 -12.38
C ARG A 101 9.35 -18.11 -11.78
N ARG A 102 10.56 -18.63 -12.00
CA ARG A 102 11.00 -19.96 -11.55
C ARG A 102 11.10 -20.04 -10.02
N ALA A 103 11.45 -18.96 -9.34
CA ALA A 103 11.51 -18.89 -7.88
C ALA A 103 10.12 -18.88 -7.20
N THR A 104 9.03 -18.65 -7.95
CA THR A 104 7.69 -18.54 -7.36
C THR A 104 7.22 -19.88 -6.79
N THR A 105 6.89 -19.94 -5.50
CA THR A 105 6.34 -21.14 -4.86
C THR A 105 4.94 -21.45 -5.40
N VAL A 106 4.79 -22.60 -6.05
CA VAL A 106 3.52 -23.06 -6.63
C VAL A 106 2.77 -23.93 -5.61
N CYS A 107 3.46 -24.88 -4.97
CA CYS A 107 2.91 -25.72 -3.92
C CYS A 107 3.36 -25.22 -2.55
N GLN A 108 2.46 -24.60 -1.79
CA GLN A 108 2.81 -24.03 -0.49
C GLN A 108 3.03 -25.10 0.60
N CYS A 109 2.24 -26.17 0.60
CA CYS A 109 2.34 -27.20 1.64
C CYS A 109 3.59 -28.08 1.52
N ALA A 110 4.09 -28.30 0.29
CA ALA A 110 5.30 -29.08 0.03
C ALA A 110 6.53 -28.20 -0.29
N GLY A 111 6.38 -26.88 -0.33
CA GLY A 111 7.47 -25.94 -0.62
C GLY A 111 8.03 -26.02 -2.04
N VAL A 112 7.24 -26.48 -3.02
CA VAL A 112 7.73 -26.70 -4.39
C VAL A 112 7.64 -25.42 -5.23
N ALA A 113 8.79 -24.98 -5.74
CA ALA A 113 8.92 -23.83 -6.64
C ALA A 113 8.51 -24.16 -8.08
N ARG A 114 8.13 -23.12 -8.84
CA ARG A 114 7.74 -23.26 -10.24
C ARG A 114 8.87 -23.85 -11.09
N GLY A 115 10.12 -23.43 -10.86
CA GLY A 115 11.28 -23.93 -11.58
C GLY A 115 11.44 -25.45 -11.46
N THR A 116 11.24 -26.01 -10.28
CA THR A 116 11.28 -27.47 -10.05
C THR A 116 10.22 -28.22 -10.86
N ILE A 117 9.03 -27.64 -10.99
CA ILE A 117 7.94 -28.21 -11.80
C ILE A 117 8.26 -28.09 -13.29
N GLU A 118 8.74 -26.94 -13.73
CA GLU A 118 9.20 -26.71 -15.11
C GLU A 118 10.30 -27.71 -15.49
N ASP A 119 11.28 -27.95 -14.62
CA ASP A 119 12.36 -28.91 -14.85
C ASP A 119 11.86 -30.35 -14.92
N ALA A 120 10.95 -30.75 -14.03
CA ALA A 120 10.37 -32.10 -14.04
C ALA A 120 9.54 -32.37 -15.31
N ILE A 121 8.78 -31.37 -15.77
CA ILE A 121 8.04 -31.43 -17.02
C ILE A 121 8.97 -31.67 -18.20
N VAL A 122 10.06 -30.91 -18.29
CA VAL A 122 11.02 -31.01 -19.41
C VAL A 122 11.77 -32.34 -19.35
N ALA A 123 12.31 -32.71 -18.19
CA ALA A 123 13.09 -33.93 -18.01
C ALA A 123 12.26 -35.20 -18.24
N GLY A 124 10.98 -35.18 -17.86
CA GLY A 124 10.07 -36.33 -17.95
C GLY A 124 9.12 -36.31 -19.14
N ALA A 125 9.14 -35.27 -19.97
CA ALA A 125 8.12 -35.01 -21.01
C ALA A 125 6.68 -35.16 -20.47
N LEU A 126 6.42 -34.60 -19.27
CA LEU A 126 5.16 -34.81 -18.56
C LEU A 126 4.02 -34.00 -19.18
N THR A 127 2.88 -34.65 -19.43
CA THR A 127 1.69 -34.03 -20.04
C THR A 127 0.47 -33.98 -19.12
N THR A 128 0.55 -34.55 -17.91
CA THR A 128 -0.58 -34.62 -16.97
C THR A 128 -0.19 -34.16 -15.57
N VAL A 129 -1.17 -33.62 -14.83
CA VAL A 129 -0.97 -33.15 -13.46
C VAL A 129 -0.61 -34.30 -12.51
N ASP A 130 -1.18 -35.48 -12.72
CA ASP A 130 -0.85 -36.68 -11.94
C ASP A 130 0.63 -37.08 -12.09
N ALA A 131 1.17 -37.02 -13.31
CA ALA A 131 2.57 -37.29 -13.55
C ALA A 131 3.50 -36.27 -12.86
N ILE A 132 3.14 -34.97 -12.90
CA ILE A 132 3.87 -33.92 -12.16
C ILE A 132 3.82 -34.20 -10.65
N SER A 133 2.67 -34.59 -10.14
CA SER A 133 2.46 -34.82 -8.71
C SER A 133 3.27 -36.01 -8.21
N LYS A 134 3.38 -37.07 -9.01
CA LYS A 134 4.24 -38.23 -8.75
C LYS A 134 5.72 -37.87 -8.67
N GLN A 135 6.19 -36.98 -9.55
CA GLN A 135 7.62 -36.63 -9.62
C GLN A 135 8.04 -35.53 -8.66
N THR A 136 7.18 -34.53 -8.42
CA THR A 136 7.54 -33.31 -7.66
C THR A 136 6.92 -33.28 -6.26
N GLN A 137 6.04 -34.23 -5.93
CA GLN A 137 5.19 -34.22 -4.72
C GLN A 137 4.20 -33.04 -4.63
N ALA A 138 4.22 -32.10 -5.57
CA ALA A 138 3.23 -31.03 -5.61
C ALA A 138 1.83 -31.62 -5.84
N GLY A 139 0.81 -31.10 -5.14
CA GLY A 139 -0.59 -31.51 -5.35
C GLY A 139 -1.04 -32.75 -4.56
N THR A 140 -0.14 -33.46 -3.88
CA THR A 140 -0.48 -34.68 -3.11
C THR A 140 -0.99 -34.42 -1.69
N GLY A 141 -0.74 -33.23 -1.14
CA GLY A 141 -1.17 -32.82 0.20
C GLY A 141 -2.57 -32.19 0.22
N CYS A 142 -2.63 -30.85 0.24
CA CYS A 142 -3.90 -30.11 0.34
C CYS A 142 -4.63 -29.88 -1.01
N GLY A 143 -4.03 -30.26 -2.14
CA GLY A 143 -4.62 -30.11 -3.48
C GLY A 143 -4.77 -28.67 -4.02
N SER A 144 -4.54 -27.62 -3.23
CA SER A 144 -4.77 -26.21 -3.64
C SER A 144 -3.95 -25.73 -4.85
N CYS A 145 -2.88 -26.42 -5.20
CA CYS A 145 -2.02 -26.10 -6.34
C CYS A 145 -2.35 -26.86 -7.63
N ILE A 146 -3.26 -27.84 -7.61
CA ILE A 146 -3.58 -28.69 -8.79
C ILE A 146 -3.99 -27.83 -9.99
N GLY A 147 -4.88 -26.86 -9.81
CA GLY A 147 -5.27 -25.93 -10.88
C GLY A 147 -4.14 -25.01 -11.37
N LYS A 148 -3.09 -24.79 -10.57
CA LYS A 148 -1.89 -24.07 -11.00
C LYS A 148 -0.98 -24.97 -11.84
N LEU A 149 -0.86 -26.25 -11.49
CA LEU A 149 -0.10 -27.24 -12.26
C LEU A 149 -0.66 -27.39 -13.68
N ASP A 150 -1.99 -27.50 -13.79
CA ASP A 150 -2.70 -27.55 -15.08
C ASP A 150 -2.41 -26.30 -15.94
N LYS A 151 -2.48 -25.10 -15.35
CA LYS A 151 -2.11 -23.86 -16.06
C LYS A 151 -0.65 -23.81 -16.50
N ILE A 152 0.28 -24.40 -15.75
CA ILE A 152 1.70 -24.46 -16.14
C ILE A 152 1.88 -25.34 -17.39
N LEU A 153 1.15 -26.46 -17.46
CA LEU A 153 1.12 -27.33 -18.64
C LEU A 153 0.52 -26.60 -19.86
N GLN A 154 -0.65 -25.96 -19.68
CA GLN A 154 -1.34 -25.24 -20.76
C GLN A 154 -0.59 -24.02 -21.31
N THR A 155 0.36 -23.47 -20.54
CA THR A 155 1.14 -22.29 -20.92
C THR A 155 2.59 -22.61 -21.30
N GLN A 156 2.92 -23.87 -21.56
CA GLN A 156 4.27 -24.31 -21.95
C GLN A 156 4.86 -23.48 -23.10
N ASP A 157 4.06 -23.17 -24.12
CA ASP A 157 4.48 -22.37 -25.29
C ASP A 157 5.04 -21.00 -24.91
N HIS A 158 4.60 -20.43 -23.79
CA HIS A 158 5.03 -19.10 -23.34
C HIS A 158 6.31 -19.13 -22.51
N TRP A 159 6.67 -20.27 -21.91
CA TRP A 159 7.82 -20.36 -21.00
C TRP A 159 8.91 -21.32 -21.47
N ASN A 160 8.59 -22.22 -22.41
CA ASN A 160 9.49 -23.17 -23.05
C ASN A 160 9.17 -23.26 -24.57
N PRO A 161 9.53 -22.22 -25.34
CA PRO A 161 9.21 -22.17 -26.77
C PRO A 161 9.91 -23.27 -27.59
N GLU A 162 11.05 -23.79 -27.14
CA GLU A 162 11.78 -24.87 -27.83
C GLU A 162 11.04 -26.21 -27.76
N ALA A 163 10.44 -26.56 -26.60
CA ALA A 163 9.65 -27.78 -26.47
C ALA A 163 8.29 -27.68 -27.18
N ALA A 164 7.68 -26.49 -27.22
CA ALA A 164 6.43 -26.25 -27.95
C ALA A 164 6.56 -26.55 -29.45
N ALA A 165 7.69 -26.17 -30.05
CA ALA A 165 7.99 -26.47 -31.45
C ALA A 165 8.12 -27.99 -31.72
N ALA A 166 8.66 -28.77 -30.76
CA ALA A 166 8.80 -30.22 -30.88
C ALA A 166 7.45 -30.97 -30.77
N VAL A 167 6.56 -30.51 -29.89
CA VAL A 167 5.20 -31.10 -29.74
C VAL A 167 4.35 -30.84 -30.98
N ALA A 168 4.37 -29.61 -31.52
CA ALA A 168 3.64 -29.26 -32.74
C ALA A 168 4.05 -30.09 -33.97
N GLN A 169 5.34 -30.44 -34.08
CA GLN A 169 5.85 -31.31 -35.16
C GLN A 169 5.39 -32.77 -35.02
N SER A 170 5.28 -33.28 -33.79
CA SER A 170 4.81 -34.64 -33.53
C SER A 170 3.31 -34.84 -33.80
N GLN A 171 2.49 -33.79 -33.63
CA GLN A 171 1.04 -33.81 -33.86
C GLN A 171 0.65 -33.66 -35.34
N GLN A 172 1.55 -33.15 -36.20
CA GLN A 172 1.33 -33.07 -37.65
C GLN A 172 1.76 -34.36 -38.40
N ALA A 173 2.46 -35.26 -37.71
CA ALA A 173 2.95 -36.53 -38.26
C ALA A 173 2.06 -37.74 -37.93
N ALA A 174 0.92 -37.51 -37.26
CA ALA A 174 -0.10 -38.51 -36.92
C ALA A 174 -1.43 -38.20 -37.64
#